data_AF-A0A9D2ZU03-F1
#
_entry.id   AF-A0A9D2ZU03-F1
#
_cell.length_a   1.000
_cell.length_b   1.000
_cell.length_c   1.000
_cell.angle_alpha   90.00
_cell.angle_beta   90.00
_cell.angle_gamma   90.00
#
_symmetry.space_group_name_H-M   'P 1'
#
loop_
_entity.id
_entity.type
_entity.pdbx_description
1 polymer ?
#
loop_
_entity_poly.entity_id
_entity_poly.type
_entity_poly.pdbx_seq_one_letter_code
_entity_poly.pdbx_strand_id
1 'polypeptide(L)'
;MEYKKTIIDIAALIGTDIRSRANANIIRAAIDGLDGAVLDLSGVEFVSRSFADELYNIITDNPTVKTEGAHGIVASMLAAVEQGRSKPRHRERDDAEVVDAHDMDNLAHLLMST
;
A
#
# COMPACT_ATOMS: atom_id res chain seq x y z
N MET A 1 -25.11 2.45 -22.67
CA MET A 1 -25.46 2.06 -21.28
C MET A 1 -24.48 2.78 -20.38
N GLU A 2 -24.97 3.74 -19.61
CA GLU A 2 -24.18 4.49 -18.64
C GLU A 2 -24.07 3.62 -17.39
N TYR A 3 -22.92 2.98 -17.18
CA TYR A 3 -22.70 2.18 -15.97
C TYR A 3 -22.71 3.12 -14.76
N LYS A 4 -23.66 2.91 -13.86
CA LYS A 4 -23.74 3.65 -12.60
C LYS A 4 -22.56 3.21 -11.75
N LYS A 5 -21.48 3.98 -11.79
CA LYS A 5 -20.23 3.71 -11.06
C LYS A 5 -20.52 3.81 -9.56
N THR A 6 -20.38 2.71 -8.82
CA THR A 6 -20.56 2.73 -7.37
C THR A 6 -19.41 3.51 -6.74
N ILE A 7 -19.71 4.58 -6.01
CA ILE A 7 -18.70 5.36 -5.27
C ILE A 7 -18.78 4.94 -3.81
N ILE A 8 -17.64 4.58 -3.24
CA ILE A 8 -17.48 4.17 -1.85
C ILE A 8 -16.61 5.21 -1.15
N ASP A 9 -17.20 5.92 -0.19
CA ASP A 9 -16.48 6.84 0.68
C ASP A 9 -15.63 6.03 1.68
N ILE A 10 -14.31 6.06 1.50
CA ILE A 10 -13.37 5.33 2.33
C ILE A 10 -13.27 5.92 3.74
N ALA A 11 -13.38 7.24 3.87
CA ALA A 11 -13.31 7.91 5.16
C ALA A 11 -14.52 7.54 6.03
N ALA A 12 -15.71 7.45 5.43
CA ALA A 12 -16.91 6.98 6.12
C ALA A 12 -16.84 5.48 6.44
N LEU A 13 -16.23 4.66 5.57
CA LEU A 13 -16.19 3.21 5.72
C LEU A 13 -15.19 2.75 6.79
N ILE A 14 -13.99 3.33 6.82
CA ILE A 14 -12.87 2.84 7.65
C ILE A 14 -12.09 3.95 8.38
N GLY A 15 -12.59 5.18 8.36
CA GLY A 15 -12.01 6.32 9.06
C GLY A 15 -11.03 7.14 8.21
N THR A 16 -10.64 8.31 8.73
CA THR A 16 -9.77 9.28 8.05
C THR A 16 -8.28 8.98 8.23
N ASP A 17 -7.89 8.31 9.32
CA ASP A 17 -6.51 7.89 9.62
C ASP A 17 -6.42 6.35 9.59
N ILE A 18 -5.90 5.82 8.48
CA ILE A 18 -5.96 4.38 8.18
C ILE A 18 -4.58 3.75 8.34
N ARG A 19 -4.37 3.12 9.50
CA ARG A 19 -3.07 2.51 9.84
C ARG A 19 -3.04 1.00 9.71
N SER A 20 -4.17 0.35 9.97
CA SER A 20 -4.26 -1.10 10.04
C SER A 20 -4.42 -1.72 8.65
N ARG A 21 -3.57 -2.72 8.36
CA ARG A 21 -3.70 -3.57 7.17
C ARG A 21 -5.07 -4.26 7.09
N ALA A 22 -5.66 -4.60 8.23
CA ALA A 22 -6.93 -5.33 8.30
C ALA A 22 -8.11 -4.55 7.68
N ASN A 23 -8.03 -3.21 7.62
CA ASN A 23 -9.07 -2.39 7.01
C ASN A 23 -9.25 -2.67 5.51
N ALA A 24 -8.23 -3.21 4.85
CA ALA A 24 -8.33 -3.64 3.45
C ALA A 24 -9.37 -4.77 3.27
N ASN A 25 -9.60 -5.60 4.28
CA ASN A 25 -10.62 -6.66 4.20
C ASN A 25 -12.04 -6.08 4.22
N ILE A 26 -12.25 -4.93 4.86
CA ILE A 26 -13.52 -4.22 4.85
C ILE A 26 -13.79 -3.67 3.45
N ILE A 27 -12.76 -3.12 2.78
CA ILE A 27 -12.86 -2.68 1.38
C ILE A 27 -13.19 -3.87 0.48
N ARG A 28 -12.49 -5.01 0.62
CA ARG A 28 -12.78 -6.23 -0.16
C ARG A 28 -14.23 -6.67 -0.02
N ALA A 29 -14.76 -6.69 1.20
CA ALA A 29 -16.15 -7.04 1.44
C ALA A 29 -17.12 -6.01 0.85
N ALA A 30 -16.77 -4.72 0.86
CA ALA A 30 -17.62 -3.65 0.32
C ALA A 30 -17.69 -3.64 -1.23
N ILE A 31 -16.65 -4.15 -1.90
CA ILE A 31 -16.62 -4.25 -3.37
C ILE A 31 -17.07 -5.61 -3.90
N ASP A 32 -17.28 -6.60 -3.01
CA ASP A 32 -17.67 -7.95 -3.40
C ASP A 32 -19.02 -7.95 -4.13
N GLY A 33 -19.08 -8.61 -5.28
CA GLY A 33 -20.25 -8.64 -6.16
C GLY A 33 -20.56 -7.35 -6.92
N LEU A 34 -19.70 -6.33 -6.88
CA LEU A 34 -19.85 -5.13 -7.70
C LEU A 34 -19.18 -5.29 -9.07
N ASP A 35 -19.83 -4.82 -10.13
CA ASP A 35 -19.25 -4.78 -11.49
C ASP A 35 -18.09 -3.75 -11.61
N GLY A 36 -18.00 -2.82 -10.67
CA GLY A 36 -16.92 -1.84 -10.56
C GLY A 36 -17.19 -0.77 -9.50
N ALA A 37 -16.12 -0.17 -8.97
CA ALA A 37 -16.23 0.80 -7.89
C ALA A 37 -15.17 1.92 -7.98
N VAL A 38 -15.50 3.09 -7.46
CA VAL A 38 -14.52 4.13 -7.11
C VAL A 38 -14.40 4.18 -5.60
N LEU A 39 -13.17 4.00 -5.13
CA LEU A 39 -12.80 4.23 -3.76
C LEU A 39 -12.43 5.72 -3.64
N ASP A 40 -13.33 6.52 -3.06
CA ASP A 40 -13.11 7.94 -2.84
C ASP A 40 -12.29 8.14 -1.55
N LEU A 41 -11.10 8.72 -1.74
CA LEU A 41 -10.11 8.96 -0.68
C LEU A 41 -10.08 10.43 -0.24
N SER A 42 -11.00 11.28 -0.70
CA SER A 42 -10.99 12.73 -0.43
C SER A 42 -11.08 13.09 1.06
N GLY A 43 -11.76 12.29 1.87
CA GLY A 43 -11.84 12.45 3.32
C GLY A 43 -10.71 11.77 4.10
N VAL A 44 -9.78 11.09 3.43
CA VAL A 44 -8.68 10.36 4.09
C VAL A 44 -7.49 11.29 4.29
N GLU A 45 -7.05 11.42 5.53
CA GLU A 45 -5.95 12.31 5.94
C GLU A 45 -4.61 11.57 5.99
N PHE A 46 -4.62 10.26 6.29
CA PHE A 46 -3.41 9.46 6.40
C PHE A 46 -3.65 7.99 6.04
N VAL A 47 -2.66 7.38 5.39
CA VAL A 47 -2.59 5.93 5.17
C VAL A 47 -1.21 5.41 5.54
N SER A 48 -1.14 4.26 6.22
CA SER A 48 0.11 3.57 6.44
C SER A 48 0.59 2.86 5.17
N ARG A 49 1.90 2.60 5.10
CA ARG A 49 2.50 1.81 4.01
C ARG A 49 1.86 0.42 3.90
N SER A 50 1.63 -0.25 5.02
CA SER A 50 1.07 -1.60 5.05
C SER A 50 -0.36 -1.66 4.53
N PHE A 51 -1.19 -0.65 4.82
CA PHE A 51 -2.53 -0.54 4.24
C PHE A 51 -2.45 -0.20 2.75
N ALA A 52 -1.59 0.75 2.36
CA ALA A 52 -1.43 1.16 0.97
C ALA A 52 -0.95 0.01 0.07
N ASP A 53 -0.09 -0.89 0.57
CA ASP A 53 0.30 -2.13 -0.10
C ASP A 53 -0.90 -3.06 -0.36
N GLU A 54 -1.85 -3.16 0.57
CA GLU A 54 -3.07 -3.96 0.34
C GLU A 54 -4.04 -3.31 -0.63
N LEU A 55 -4.21 -1.99 -0.53
CA LEU A 55 -5.05 -1.24 -1.45
C LEU A 55 -4.53 -1.37 -2.88
N TYR A 56 -3.21 -1.33 -3.07
CA TYR A 56 -2.58 -1.60 -4.36
C TYR A 56 -2.92 -3.00 -4.89
N ASN A 57 -2.85 -4.04 -4.05
CA ASN A 57 -3.23 -5.40 -4.45
C ASN A 57 -4.70 -5.47 -4.85
N ILE A 58 -5.61 -4.86 -4.07
CA ILE A 58 -7.04 -4.82 -4.39
C ILE A 58 -7.29 -4.22 -5.77
N ILE A 59 -6.65 -3.08 -6.09
CA ILE A 59 -6.81 -2.40 -7.39
C ILE A 59 -6.20 -3.24 -8.53
N THR A 60 -5.06 -3.88 -8.27
CA THR A 60 -4.38 -4.72 -9.28
C THR A 60 -5.19 -5.98 -9.60
N ASP A 61 -5.79 -6.60 -8.58
CA ASP A 61 -6.60 -7.81 -8.72
C ASP A 61 -8.00 -7.52 -9.29
N ASN A 62 -8.46 -6.26 -9.23
CA ASN A 62 -9.80 -5.84 -9.66
C ASN A 62 -9.72 -4.63 -10.62
N PRO A 63 -9.54 -4.83 -11.94
CA PRO A 63 -9.34 -3.74 -12.91
C PRO A 63 -10.50 -2.75 -13.03
N THR A 64 -11.69 -3.12 -12.58
CA THR A 64 -12.89 -2.28 -12.56
C THR A 64 -12.99 -1.40 -11.31
N VAL A 65 -12.08 -1.59 -10.34
CA VAL A 65 -11.95 -0.77 -9.14
C VAL A 65 -10.88 0.29 -9.35
N LYS A 66 -11.20 1.54 -9.01
CA LYS A 66 -10.28 2.69 -9.13
C LYS A 66 -10.27 3.50 -7.85
N THR A 67 -9.22 4.28 -7.63
CA THR A 67 -9.15 5.27 -6.56
C THR A 67 -9.24 6.67 -7.13
N GLU A 68 -9.93 7.56 -6.42
CA GLU A 68 -10.03 8.99 -6.74
C GLU A 68 -9.94 9.80 -5.43
N GLY A 69 -9.73 11.12 -5.51
CA GLY A 69 -9.72 12.00 -4.34
C GLY A 69 -8.49 11.89 -3.42
N ALA A 70 -7.46 11.10 -3.78
CA ALA A 70 -6.23 11.06 -3.01
C ALA A 70 -5.43 12.37 -3.16
N HIS A 71 -5.08 13.00 -2.03
CA HIS A 71 -4.32 14.25 -2.00
C HIS A 71 -3.18 14.18 -0.98
N GLY A 72 -2.22 15.11 -1.10
CA GLY A 72 -1.13 15.30 -0.12
C GLY A 72 -0.37 14.00 0.21
N ILE A 73 -0.23 13.73 1.50
CA ILE A 73 0.53 12.58 2.01
C ILE A 73 -0.05 11.23 1.58
N VAL A 74 -1.38 11.14 1.42
CA VAL A 74 -2.05 9.92 0.95
C VAL A 74 -1.64 9.62 -0.49
N ALA A 75 -1.74 10.60 -1.37
CA ALA A 75 -1.30 10.45 -2.77
C ALA A 75 0.20 10.08 -2.86
N SER A 76 1.05 10.73 -2.07
CA SER A 76 2.49 10.41 -2.03
C SER A 76 2.75 8.98 -1.57
N MET A 77 2.03 8.48 -0.56
CA MET A 77 2.18 7.11 -0.07
C MET A 77 1.74 6.07 -1.11
N LEU A 78 0.60 6.28 -1.78
CA LEU A 78 0.13 5.40 -2.85
C LEU A 78 1.13 5.35 -4.01
N ALA A 79 1.64 6.50 -4.44
CA ALA A 79 2.66 6.58 -5.49
C ALA A 79 3.96 5.86 -5.08
N ALA A 80 4.40 5.99 -3.83
CA ALA A 80 5.58 5.29 -3.32
C ALA A 80 5.37 3.76 -3.28
N VAL A 81 4.14 3.29 -3.07
CA VAL A 81 3.80 1.86 -3.18
C VAL A 81 3.90 1.40 -4.62
N GLU A 82 3.21 2.07 -5.53
CA GLU A 82 3.18 1.74 -6.95
C GLU A 82 4.59 1.72 -7.56
N GLN A 83 5.43 2.72 -7.26
CA GLN A 83 6.82 2.77 -7.71
C GLN A 83 7.66 1.62 -7.13
N GLY A 84 7.44 1.27 -5.86
CA GLY A 84 8.13 0.16 -5.21
C GLY A 84 7.70 -1.22 -5.73
N ARG A 85 6.48 -1.33 -6.30
CA ARG A 85 5.95 -2.58 -6.87
C ARG A 85 6.30 -2.75 -8.34
N SER A 86 6.38 -1.65 -9.10
CA SER A 86 6.78 -1.65 -10.52
C SER A 86 8.26 -1.94 -10.74
N LYS A 87 9.10 -1.75 -9.71
CA LYS A 87 10.53 -2.10 -9.74
C LYS A 87 10.78 -3.31 -8.83
N PRO A 88 10.89 -4.54 -9.36
CA PRO A 88 11.33 -5.67 -8.56
C PRO A 88 12.69 -5.34 -7.93
N ARG A 89 12.89 -5.71 -6.66
CA ARG A 89 14.16 -5.48 -5.95
C ARG A 89 15.28 -6.14 -6.73
N HIS A 90 16.09 -5.35 -7.41
CA HIS A 90 17.32 -5.81 -8.02
C HIS A 90 18.38 -5.86 -6.93
N ARG A 91 18.74 -7.07 -6.49
CA ARG A 91 19.97 -7.27 -5.70
C ARG A 91 21.11 -7.25 -6.71
N GLU A 92 22.01 -6.27 -6.61
CA GLU A 92 23.17 -6.22 -7.51
C GLU A 92 24.11 -7.42 -7.33
N ARG A 93 23.99 -8.13 -6.19
CA ARG A 93 24.81 -9.28 -5.81
C ARG A 93 23.91 -10.35 -5.20
N ASP A 94 23.81 -11.50 -5.87
CA ASP A 94 23.19 -12.72 -5.33
C ASP A 94 24.14 -13.48 -4.36
N ASP A 95 25.40 -13.08 -4.32
CA ASP A 95 26.50 -13.63 -3.52
C ASP A 95 26.87 -12.76 -2.31
N ALA A 96 26.00 -11.83 -1.90
CA ALA A 96 26.23 -11.02 -0.73
C ALA A 96 26.45 -11.93 0.50
N GLU A 97 27.63 -11.80 1.12
CA GLU A 97 28.01 -12.56 2.30
C GLU A 97 27.04 -12.23 3.45
N VAL A 98 26.33 -13.25 3.91
CA VAL A 98 25.55 -13.15 5.15
C VAL A 98 26.56 -13.26 6.29
N VAL A 99 26.78 -12.16 7.00
CA VAL A 99 27.67 -12.13 8.16
C VAL A 99 26.84 -12.21 9.43
N ASP A 100 27.11 -13.21 10.26
CA ASP A 100 26.51 -13.33 11.58
C ASP A 100 27.25 -12.43 12.57
N ALA A 101 26.52 -11.51 13.18
CA ALA A 101 27.03 -10.74 14.32
C ALA A 101 26.72 -11.47 15.62
N HIS A 102 27.74 -11.95 16.32
CA HIS A 102 27.55 -12.76 17.54
C HIS A 102 27.38 -11.92 18.81
N ASP A 103 27.77 -10.64 18.77
CA ASP A 103 27.58 -9.65 19.83
C ASP A 103 27.53 -8.22 19.26
N MET A 104 27.27 -7.24 20.15
CA MET A 104 27.14 -5.83 19.78
C MET A 104 28.46 -5.20 19.32
N ASP A 105 29.60 -5.68 19.83
CA ASP A 105 30.92 -5.18 19.45
C ASP A 105 31.27 -5.64 18.03
N ASN A 106 30.98 -6.89 17.70
CA ASN A 106 31.12 -7.46 16.38
C ASN A 106 30.18 -6.79 15.36
N LEU A 107 28.94 -6.50 15.74
CA LEU A 107 28.02 -5.70 14.90
C LEU A 107 28.57 -4.29 14.65
N ALA A 108 29.05 -3.60 15.70
CA ALA A 108 29.61 -2.26 15.56
C ALA A 108 30.81 -2.24 14.61
N HIS A 109 31.72 -3.22 14.72
CA HIS A 109 32.84 -3.37 13.80
C HIS A 109 32.40 -3.58 12.35
N LEU A 110 31.38 -4.42 12.10
CA LEU A 110 30.84 -4.65 10.75
C LEU A 110 30.27 -3.35 10.15
N LEU A 111 29.49 -2.60 10.93
CA LEU A 111 28.89 -1.34 10.48
C LEU A 111 29.90 -0.20 10.28
N MET A 112 31.04 -0.26 10.96
CA MET A 112 32.11 0.75 10.84
C MET A 112 33.14 0.41 9.76
N SER A 113 33.09 -0.79 9.18
CA SER A 113 34.03 -1.27 8.15
C SER A 113 33.69 -0.86 6.72
N THR A 114 32.67 -0.01 6.53
CA THR A 114 32.20 0.50 5.23
C THR A 114 32.73 1.89 4.90
#